data_AF-A0A2T0YRB1-F1
#
_entry.id   AF-A0A2T0YRB1-F1
#
_cell.length_a   1.000
_cell.length_b   1.000
_cell.length_c   1.000
_cell.angle_alpha   90.00
_cell.angle_beta   90.00
_cell.angle_gamma   90.00
#
_symmetry.space_group_name_H-M   'P 1'
#
loop_
_entity.id
_entity.type
_entity.pdbx_description
1 polymer ?
#
loop_
_entity_poly.entity_id
_entity_poly.type
_entity_poly.pdbx_seq_one_letter_code
_entity_poly.pdbx_strand_id
1 'polypeptide(L)'
;MTQTSESTETSTSTETTDAPDFGEHPHRIVDPKPAGQTRIASVNVNGIRAAHRKGMGQWLADREIDILALQEVRANEEILTKLVTEMTEHEDQPWHVHEYEAADKGRAGVAIISRHAPVATRNGIGDGHPEDDGRWIEADYTLGDGSTLTVVSVYVHSGEVGTPKQEHKMRFLQYMTEHLPKLAERTDHLLVMGDLNVGHRELDIKNWKGNVKNSGFLPEERAYFDQYFGDLGFSDVARSLAGEVEGPYTWWSYRGKAFDNDTGWRIDYHMATPALAELASNLKVDRAQDYSLRWSDHAPLVVDYKLP
;
A
#
# COMPACT_ATOMS: atom_id res chain seq x y z
N MET A 1 -72.14 22.71 -25.64
CA MET A 1 -70.84 23.40 -25.47
C MET A 1 -70.35 23.07 -24.08
N THR A 2 -69.20 22.46 -23.80
CA THR A 2 -68.22 21.64 -24.51
C THR A 2 -67.49 20.88 -23.38
N GLN A 3 -67.12 19.62 -23.59
CA GLN A 3 -66.44 18.77 -22.61
C GLN A 3 -65.13 19.39 -22.11
N THR A 4 -64.78 19.14 -20.84
CA THR A 4 -63.39 19.16 -20.38
C THR A 4 -63.12 17.96 -19.48
N SER A 5 -62.16 17.17 -19.97
CA SER A 5 -61.40 16.08 -19.38
C SER A 5 -60.87 16.33 -17.97
N GLU A 6 -60.92 15.30 -17.12
CA GLU A 6 -59.99 15.13 -16.00
C GLU A 6 -59.18 13.84 -16.24
N SER A 7 -57.89 14.04 -16.49
CA SER A 7 -56.85 13.00 -16.56
C SER A 7 -56.22 12.84 -15.19
N THR A 8 -56.37 11.67 -14.57
CA THR A 8 -55.63 11.30 -13.37
C THR A 8 -54.32 10.64 -13.80
N GLU A 9 -53.21 11.36 -13.66
CA GLU A 9 -51.85 10.82 -13.80
C GLU A 9 -51.53 9.94 -12.58
N THR A 10 -51.35 8.65 -12.80
CA THR A 10 -50.68 7.76 -11.86
C THR A 10 -49.19 8.06 -11.86
N SER A 11 -48.73 8.74 -10.81
CA SER A 11 -47.32 8.84 -10.43
C SER A 11 -46.83 7.47 -9.97
N THR A 12 -46.06 6.78 -10.80
CA THR A 12 -45.20 5.67 -10.38
C THR A 12 -43.95 6.26 -9.76
N SER A 13 -43.88 6.23 -8.42
CA SER A 13 -42.66 6.45 -7.65
C SER A 13 -41.64 5.37 -8.04
N THR A 14 -40.59 5.76 -8.74
CA THR A 14 -39.38 4.95 -8.86
C THR A 14 -38.76 4.84 -7.47
N GLU A 15 -38.89 3.65 -6.87
CA GLU A 15 -38.11 3.24 -5.70
C GLU A 15 -36.63 3.47 -6.01
N THR A 16 -36.03 4.42 -5.30
CA THR A 16 -34.59 4.49 -5.11
C THR A 16 -34.19 3.18 -4.47
N THR A 17 -33.41 2.38 -5.21
CA THR A 17 -32.79 1.18 -4.66
C THR A 17 -31.76 1.66 -3.64
N ASP A 18 -32.05 1.43 -2.36
CA ASP A 18 -31.09 1.67 -1.28
C ASP A 18 -29.81 0.88 -1.57
N ALA A 19 -28.67 1.53 -1.34
CA ALA A 19 -27.37 0.88 -1.38
C ALA A 19 -27.37 -0.31 -0.40
N PRO A 20 -26.64 -1.40 -0.68
CA PRO A 20 -26.62 -2.56 0.21
C PRO A 20 -26.17 -2.17 1.62
N ASP A 21 -26.91 -2.61 2.64
CA ASP A 21 -26.46 -2.60 4.04
C ASP A 21 -25.36 -3.66 4.20
N PHE A 22 -24.12 -3.21 4.14
CA PHE A 22 -22.94 -4.04 4.39
C PHE A 22 -22.71 -4.19 5.91
N GLY A 23 -23.51 -5.04 6.56
CA GLY A 23 -23.24 -5.46 7.93
C GLY A 23 -21.79 -5.92 8.13
N GLU A 24 -21.20 -5.52 9.27
CA GLU A 24 -19.80 -5.74 9.72
C GLU A 24 -18.72 -5.59 8.61
N HIS A 25 -18.12 -4.40 8.57
CA HIS A 25 -17.16 -3.97 7.56
C HIS A 25 -16.01 -4.99 7.33
N PRO A 26 -15.57 -5.22 6.06
CA PRO A 26 -14.59 -6.24 5.66
C PRO A 26 -13.29 -6.29 6.47
N HIS A 27 -12.87 -5.15 7.02
CA HIS A 27 -11.64 -4.99 7.80
C HIS A 27 -11.88 -4.56 9.24
N ARG A 28 -13.11 -4.64 9.76
CA ARG A 28 -13.58 -4.02 11.02
C ARG A 28 -12.46 -3.82 12.06
N ILE A 29 -12.11 -2.55 12.24
CA ILE A 29 -11.00 -2.11 13.07
C ILE A 29 -11.56 -1.62 14.39
N VAL A 30 -10.96 -2.08 15.48
CA VAL A 30 -11.42 -1.81 16.85
C VAL A 30 -10.39 -1.06 17.69
N ASP A 31 -9.23 -0.71 17.10
CA ASP A 31 -8.16 0.00 17.80
C ASP A 31 -7.99 1.44 17.28
N PRO A 32 -8.38 2.45 18.10
CA PRO A 32 -8.18 3.86 17.74
C PRO A 32 -6.70 4.20 17.64
N LYS A 33 -6.37 5.19 16.81
CA LYS A 33 -5.02 5.74 16.73
C LYS A 33 -4.61 6.34 18.08
N PRO A 34 -3.45 5.97 18.66
CA PRO A 34 -3.00 6.60 19.89
C PRO A 34 -2.81 8.10 19.70
N ALA A 35 -3.22 8.88 20.71
CA ALA A 35 -3.10 10.33 20.68
C ALA A 35 -1.64 10.77 20.44
N GLY A 36 -1.46 11.72 19.53
CA GLY A 36 -0.14 12.27 19.19
C GLY A 36 0.76 11.34 18.37
N GLN A 37 0.21 10.28 17.76
CA GLN A 37 0.94 9.46 16.79
C GLN A 37 0.44 9.72 15.36
N THR A 38 1.36 9.54 14.41
CA THR A 38 1.11 9.54 12.98
C THR A 38 0.94 8.10 12.52
N ARG A 39 -0.22 7.76 11.94
CA ARG A 39 -0.51 6.44 11.39
C ARG A 39 -0.23 6.42 9.91
N ILE A 40 0.67 5.53 9.53
CA ILE A 40 1.14 5.38 8.15
C ILE A 40 0.80 3.95 7.70
N ALA A 41 0.28 3.81 6.48
CA ALA A 41 -0.11 2.51 5.95
C ALA A 41 0.29 2.31 4.49
N SER A 42 0.59 1.06 4.13
CA SER A 42 0.83 0.65 2.75
C SER A 42 -0.14 -0.43 2.32
N VAL A 43 -0.60 -0.38 1.07
CA VAL A 43 -1.38 -1.46 0.48
C VAL A 43 -1.23 -1.51 -1.04
N ASN A 44 -0.90 -2.69 -1.57
CA ASN A 44 -1.11 -3.00 -2.98
C ASN A 44 -2.61 -3.24 -3.22
N VAL A 45 -3.26 -2.35 -3.98
CA VAL A 45 -4.72 -2.37 -4.19
C VAL A 45 -5.15 -3.23 -5.38
N ASN A 46 -4.20 -3.71 -6.20
CA ASN A 46 -4.46 -4.49 -7.40
C ASN A 46 -5.55 -3.86 -8.31
N GLY A 47 -5.51 -2.53 -8.43
CA GLY A 47 -6.47 -1.69 -9.14
C GLY A 47 -7.42 -0.92 -8.21
N ILE A 48 -7.19 0.39 -8.07
CA ILE A 48 -7.93 1.26 -7.14
C ILE A 48 -9.44 1.29 -7.41
N ARG A 49 -9.86 1.24 -8.69
CA ARG A 49 -11.29 1.19 -9.06
C ARG A 49 -12.00 -0.04 -8.49
N ALA A 50 -11.32 -1.18 -8.48
CA ALA A 50 -11.89 -2.42 -7.96
C ALA A 50 -11.92 -2.39 -6.43
N ALA A 51 -10.85 -1.89 -5.79
CA ALA A 51 -10.80 -1.76 -4.35
C ALA A 51 -11.87 -0.80 -3.80
N HIS A 52 -12.05 0.36 -4.44
CA HIS A 52 -13.11 1.32 -4.10
C HIS A 52 -14.50 0.67 -4.13
N ARG A 53 -14.86 0.01 -5.25
CA ARG A 53 -16.17 -0.68 -5.39
C ARG A 53 -16.42 -1.77 -4.35
N LYS A 54 -15.37 -2.33 -3.76
CA LYS A 54 -15.48 -3.39 -2.75
C LYS A 54 -15.44 -2.85 -1.31
N GLY A 55 -15.45 -1.53 -1.12
CA GLY A 55 -15.59 -0.91 0.21
C GLY A 55 -14.28 -0.43 0.84
N MET A 56 -13.20 -0.24 0.08
CA MET A 56 -11.94 0.32 0.62
C MET A 56 -12.13 1.69 1.30
N GLY A 57 -13.03 2.53 0.79
CA GLY A 57 -13.23 3.89 1.31
C GLY A 57 -13.65 3.93 2.78
N GLN A 58 -14.50 2.99 3.20
CA GLN A 58 -14.96 2.95 4.58
C GLN A 58 -13.87 2.45 5.54
N TRP A 59 -12.94 1.59 5.09
CA TRP A 59 -11.74 1.32 5.89
C TRP A 59 -10.85 2.56 6.02
N LEU A 60 -10.68 3.33 4.95
CA LEU A 60 -9.89 4.56 5.00
C LEU A 60 -10.50 5.55 6.00
N ALA A 61 -11.83 5.69 5.98
CA ALA A 61 -12.60 6.52 6.93
C ALA A 61 -12.39 6.11 8.39
N ASP A 62 -12.43 4.80 8.68
CA ASP A 62 -12.36 4.30 10.04
C ASP A 62 -10.94 4.20 10.61
N ARG A 63 -9.92 4.12 9.74
CA ARG A 63 -8.56 3.74 10.16
C ARG A 63 -7.70 4.91 10.62
N GLU A 64 -8.15 6.15 10.49
CA GLU A 64 -7.42 7.36 10.92
C GLU A 64 -6.02 7.48 10.31
N ILE A 65 -5.85 7.03 9.05
CA ILE A 65 -4.57 7.10 8.33
C ILE A 65 -4.19 8.56 8.07
N ASP A 66 -2.90 8.90 8.26
CA ASP A 66 -2.35 10.22 7.94
C ASP A 66 -1.61 10.21 6.59
N ILE A 67 -0.89 9.12 6.30
CA ILE A 67 -0.17 8.89 5.03
C ILE A 67 -0.43 7.46 4.56
N LEU A 68 -0.91 7.30 3.32
CA LEU A 68 -1.20 6.02 2.70
C LEU A 68 -0.41 5.85 1.40
N ALA A 69 0.45 4.85 1.34
CA ALA A 69 1.10 4.41 0.11
C ALA A 69 0.24 3.35 -0.59
N LEU A 70 -0.02 3.55 -1.87
CA LEU A 70 -0.77 2.64 -2.72
C LEU A 70 0.13 2.08 -3.81
N GLN A 71 0.03 0.77 -4.05
CA GLN A 71 0.70 0.09 -5.15
C GLN A 71 -0.31 -0.60 -6.07
N GLU A 72 0.09 -0.81 -7.32
CA GLU A 72 -0.79 -1.28 -8.39
C GLU A 72 -2.09 -0.48 -8.49
N VAL A 73 -1.96 0.85 -8.47
CA VAL A 73 -3.09 1.77 -8.59
C VAL A 73 -3.86 1.52 -9.89
N ARG A 74 -3.13 1.30 -11.00
CA ARG A 74 -3.67 1.02 -12.35
C ARG A 74 -4.68 2.08 -12.82
N ALA A 75 -4.44 3.34 -12.47
CA ALA A 75 -5.25 4.49 -12.83
C ALA A 75 -4.36 5.72 -12.96
N ASN A 76 -4.81 6.68 -13.76
CA ASN A 76 -4.18 7.99 -13.87
C ASN A 76 -4.59 8.92 -12.71
N GLU A 77 -3.89 10.05 -12.59
CA GLU A 77 -4.14 11.09 -11.58
C GLU A 77 -5.61 11.53 -11.48
N GLU A 78 -6.28 11.76 -12.60
CA GLU A 78 -7.68 12.23 -12.63
C GLU A 78 -8.62 11.22 -11.95
N ILE A 79 -8.51 9.94 -12.31
CA ILE A 79 -9.32 8.88 -11.73
C ILE A 79 -8.96 8.69 -10.25
N LEU A 80 -7.66 8.68 -9.92
CA LEU A 80 -7.23 8.48 -8.54
C LEU A 80 -7.73 9.61 -7.64
N THR A 81 -7.55 10.87 -8.05
CA THR A 81 -7.97 12.06 -7.30
C THR A 81 -9.47 12.06 -7.06
N LYS A 82 -10.26 11.70 -8.09
CA LYS A 82 -11.71 11.54 -7.96
C LYS A 82 -12.07 10.50 -6.91
N LEU A 83 -11.49 9.29 -6.98
CA LEU A 83 -11.81 8.21 -6.05
C LEU A 83 -11.35 8.54 -4.63
N VAL A 84 -10.20 9.19 -4.45
CA VAL A 84 -9.74 9.65 -3.13
C VAL A 84 -10.73 10.65 -2.55
N THR A 85 -11.17 11.63 -3.35
CA THR A 85 -12.19 12.60 -2.93
C THR A 85 -13.49 11.93 -2.51
N GLU A 86 -13.96 10.93 -3.27
CA GLU A 86 -15.15 10.14 -2.91
C GLU A 86 -14.95 9.36 -1.60
N MET A 87 -13.79 8.73 -1.40
CA MET A 87 -13.50 7.96 -0.18
C MET A 87 -13.36 8.84 1.07
N THR A 88 -12.98 10.11 0.92
CA THR A 88 -12.69 11.03 2.03
C THR A 88 -13.71 12.19 2.12
N GLU A 89 -14.85 12.08 1.43
CA GLU A 89 -15.88 13.13 1.39
C GLU A 89 -16.48 13.50 2.76
N HIS A 90 -16.33 12.62 3.74
CA HIS A 90 -16.78 12.82 5.12
C HIS A 90 -15.82 13.72 5.93
N GLU A 91 -14.68 14.11 5.36
CA GLU A 91 -13.70 14.99 5.99
C GLU A 91 -13.78 16.42 5.47
N ASP A 92 -13.51 17.39 6.34
CA ASP A 92 -13.57 18.82 5.99
C ASP A 92 -12.40 19.28 5.10
N GLN A 93 -11.30 18.52 5.06
CA GLN A 93 -10.09 18.88 4.34
C GLN A 93 -9.80 17.92 3.19
N PRO A 94 -9.45 18.42 2.00
CA PRO A 94 -9.08 17.55 0.90
C PRO A 94 -7.76 16.82 1.20
N TRP A 95 -7.66 15.59 0.72
CA TRP A 95 -6.41 14.85 0.76
C TRP A 95 -5.51 15.25 -0.40
N HIS A 96 -4.21 15.20 -0.17
CA HIS A 96 -3.19 15.42 -1.19
C HIS A 96 -2.84 14.12 -1.88
N VAL A 97 -2.71 14.16 -3.21
CA VAL A 97 -2.39 13.00 -4.05
C VAL A 97 -1.08 13.27 -4.77
N HIS A 98 -0.13 12.34 -4.64
CA HIS A 98 1.07 12.24 -5.45
C HIS A 98 1.09 10.87 -6.13
N GLU A 99 1.23 10.82 -7.45
CA GLU A 99 1.09 9.58 -8.21
C GLU A 99 2.11 9.46 -9.34
N TYR A 100 2.40 8.22 -9.72
CA TYR A 100 3.16 7.91 -10.92
C TYR A 100 2.57 6.69 -11.66
N GLU A 101 1.82 6.96 -12.72
CA GLU A 101 1.25 5.97 -13.64
C GLU A 101 2.34 5.32 -14.49
N ALA A 102 2.24 4.01 -14.70
CA ALA A 102 3.07 3.29 -15.65
C ALA A 102 2.68 3.64 -17.10
N ALA A 103 3.65 3.57 -18.03
CA ALA A 103 3.42 3.81 -19.45
C ALA A 103 2.37 2.85 -20.04
N ASP A 104 2.41 1.59 -19.61
CA ASP A 104 1.40 0.59 -19.95
C ASP A 104 0.10 0.80 -19.15
N LYS A 105 -0.87 1.47 -19.77
CA LYS A 105 -2.16 1.81 -19.13
C LYS A 105 -2.83 0.60 -18.46
N GLY A 106 -3.25 0.81 -17.21
CA GLY A 106 -3.92 -0.22 -16.41
C GLY A 106 -2.97 -1.27 -15.81
N ARG A 107 -1.66 -1.05 -15.85
CA ARG A 107 -0.63 -1.84 -15.17
C ARG A 107 0.06 -1.00 -14.10
N ALA A 108 0.60 -1.66 -13.08
CA ALA A 108 1.41 -1.05 -12.02
C ALA A 108 0.81 0.28 -11.50
N GLY A 109 1.64 1.31 -11.36
CA GLY A 109 1.27 2.60 -10.80
C GLY A 109 1.39 2.61 -9.27
N VAL A 110 2.00 3.66 -8.75
CA VAL A 110 2.15 3.91 -7.32
C VAL A 110 1.58 5.28 -6.96
N ALA A 111 1.08 5.41 -5.74
CA ALA A 111 0.64 6.68 -5.19
C ALA A 111 0.98 6.82 -3.71
N ILE A 112 1.07 8.07 -3.27
CA ILE A 112 1.05 8.48 -1.86
C ILE A 112 -0.14 9.43 -1.74
N ILE A 113 -1.08 9.11 -0.86
CA ILE A 113 -2.15 10.03 -0.48
C ILE A 113 -1.99 10.40 0.99
N SER A 114 -2.23 11.67 1.33
CA SER A 114 -1.94 12.16 2.68
C SER A 114 -2.82 13.32 3.10
N ARG A 115 -3.07 13.45 4.41
CA ARG A 115 -3.81 14.57 5.01
C ARG A 115 -3.06 15.90 4.95
N HIS A 116 -1.73 15.84 4.97
CA HIS A 116 -0.86 17.01 4.91
C HIS A 116 -0.19 17.09 3.54
N ALA A 117 0.01 18.30 3.03
CA ALA A 117 0.70 18.49 1.76
C ALA A 117 2.19 18.14 1.91
N PRO A 118 2.78 17.36 0.98
CA PRO A 118 4.22 17.21 0.93
C PRO A 118 4.88 18.54 0.53
N VAL A 119 6.08 18.81 1.07
CA VAL A 119 6.88 20.00 0.73
C VAL A 119 7.68 19.80 -0.56
N ALA A 120 7.91 18.55 -0.96
CA ALA A 120 8.51 18.18 -2.24
C ALA A 120 8.05 16.78 -2.65
N THR A 121 7.91 16.54 -3.95
CA THR A 121 7.60 15.22 -4.50
C THR A 121 8.53 14.88 -5.67
N ARG A 122 8.76 13.58 -5.90
CA ARG A 122 9.63 13.07 -6.97
C ARG A 122 9.04 11.81 -7.57
N ASN A 123 9.23 11.63 -8.87
CA ASN A 123 8.90 10.40 -9.60
C ASN A 123 10.19 9.73 -10.05
N GLY A 124 10.22 8.41 -9.89
CA GLY A 124 11.34 7.60 -10.31
C GLY A 124 12.44 7.45 -9.27
N ILE A 125 13.19 6.36 -9.36
CA ILE A 125 14.31 5.92 -8.54
C ILE A 125 15.62 6.47 -9.10
N GLY A 126 15.59 7.74 -9.52
CA GLY A 126 16.68 8.41 -10.22
C GLY A 126 16.71 8.16 -11.74
N ASP A 127 17.65 8.82 -12.41
CA ASP A 127 17.75 8.81 -13.87
C ASP A 127 18.33 7.50 -14.42
N GLY A 128 17.87 7.07 -15.60
CA GLY A 128 18.45 5.95 -16.34
C GLY A 128 17.95 4.57 -15.91
N HIS A 129 16.84 4.49 -15.19
CA HIS A 129 16.23 3.25 -14.70
C HIS A 129 14.92 2.93 -15.42
N PRO A 130 14.95 2.43 -16.68
CA PRO A 130 13.73 2.22 -17.46
C PRO A 130 12.79 1.15 -16.89
N GLU A 131 13.28 0.29 -15.99
CA GLU A 131 12.44 -0.67 -15.25
C GLU A 131 11.54 -0.01 -14.21
N ASP A 132 11.78 1.26 -13.87
CA ASP A 132 10.96 2.04 -12.93
C ASP A 132 9.77 2.73 -13.59
N ASP A 133 9.02 1.94 -14.34
CA ASP A 133 7.83 2.35 -15.05
C ASP A 133 6.61 2.49 -14.10
N GLY A 134 6.54 3.61 -13.38
CA GLY A 134 5.45 3.88 -12.44
C GLY A 134 5.54 3.04 -11.15
N ARG A 135 6.76 2.85 -10.62
CA ARG A 135 7.03 1.90 -9.51
C ARG A 135 7.70 2.53 -8.30
N TRP A 136 8.18 3.76 -8.39
CA TRP A 136 8.80 4.48 -7.28
C TRP A 136 8.38 5.95 -7.27
N ILE A 137 7.93 6.43 -6.12
CA ILE A 137 7.70 7.85 -5.87
C ILE A 137 8.11 8.23 -4.46
N GLU A 138 8.48 9.49 -4.28
CA GLU A 138 8.95 10.03 -3.02
C GLU A 138 8.14 11.29 -2.67
N ALA A 139 7.85 11.46 -1.38
CA ALA A 139 7.20 12.64 -0.83
C ALA A 139 7.91 13.06 0.47
N ASP A 140 8.35 14.32 0.53
CA ASP A 140 8.99 14.90 1.71
C ASP A 140 7.96 15.68 2.53
N TYR A 141 8.05 15.58 3.86
CA TYR A 141 7.20 16.26 4.83
C TYR A 141 8.07 16.91 5.91
N THR A 142 7.74 18.13 6.32
CA THR A 142 8.38 18.79 7.46
C THR A 142 7.66 18.40 8.75
N LEU A 143 8.40 17.91 9.74
CA LEU A 143 7.90 17.49 11.05
C LEU A 143 7.85 18.67 12.04
N GLY A 144 7.28 18.44 13.23
CA GLY A 144 7.01 19.49 14.22
C GLY A 144 8.27 20.17 14.76
N ASP A 145 9.38 19.45 14.80
CA ASP A 145 10.70 19.95 15.22
C ASP A 145 11.53 20.53 14.07
N GLY A 146 10.98 20.56 12.85
CA GLY A 146 11.64 21.05 11.64
C GLY A 146 12.48 20.00 10.90
N SER A 147 12.58 18.77 11.40
CA SER A 147 13.19 17.66 10.68
C SER A 147 12.36 17.25 9.46
N THR A 148 12.97 16.51 8.53
CA THR A 148 12.33 16.03 7.32
C THR A 148 12.04 14.53 7.40
N LEU A 149 10.81 14.16 7.08
CA LEU A 149 10.41 12.79 6.76
C LEU A 149 10.27 12.63 5.25
N THR A 150 11.02 11.71 4.66
CA THR A 150 10.76 11.25 3.29
C THR A 150 10.02 9.92 3.33
N VAL A 151 8.86 9.87 2.69
CA VAL A 151 8.08 8.64 2.47
C VAL A 151 8.21 8.22 1.02
N VAL A 152 8.41 6.92 0.79
CA VAL A 152 8.44 6.32 -0.54
C VAL A 152 7.34 5.29 -0.68
N SER A 153 6.57 5.36 -1.78
CA SER A 153 5.74 4.26 -2.24
C SER A 153 6.49 3.50 -3.33
N VAL A 154 6.68 2.20 -3.12
CA VAL A 154 7.42 1.34 -4.06
C VAL A 154 6.65 0.07 -4.43
N TYR A 155 6.69 -0.29 -5.71
CA TYR A 155 6.15 -1.55 -6.25
C TYR A 155 7.22 -2.29 -7.07
N VAL A 156 7.94 -3.20 -6.40
CA VAL A 156 8.94 -4.06 -7.06
C VAL A 156 8.22 -5.03 -8.01
N HIS A 157 8.83 -5.34 -9.14
CA HIS A 157 8.29 -6.32 -10.09
C HIS A 157 8.05 -7.67 -9.40
N SER A 158 6.90 -8.32 -9.68
CA SER A 158 6.63 -9.67 -9.14
C SER A 158 7.66 -10.70 -9.61
N GLY A 159 8.13 -10.57 -10.85
CA GLY A 159 9.13 -11.45 -11.45
C GLY A 159 8.57 -12.79 -11.93
N GLU A 160 9.34 -13.48 -12.77
CA GLU A 160 9.01 -14.81 -13.31
C GLU A 160 10.29 -15.49 -13.78
N VAL A 161 10.70 -16.55 -13.07
CA VAL A 161 12.00 -17.23 -13.27
C VAL A 161 12.21 -17.62 -14.74
N GLY A 162 13.40 -17.28 -15.26
CA GLY A 162 13.78 -17.60 -16.65
C GLY A 162 13.16 -16.69 -17.70
N THR A 163 12.55 -15.57 -17.31
CA THR A 163 11.97 -14.58 -18.23
C THR A 163 12.59 -13.20 -18.04
N PRO A 164 12.44 -12.28 -19.01
CA PRO A 164 12.87 -10.89 -18.86
C PRO A 164 12.28 -10.19 -17.63
N LYS A 165 11.08 -10.60 -17.16
CA LYS A 165 10.48 -10.00 -15.95
C LYS A 165 11.32 -10.25 -14.70
N GLN A 166 11.96 -11.41 -14.59
CA GLN A 166 12.88 -11.66 -13.47
C GLN A 166 14.10 -10.77 -13.58
N GLU A 167 14.66 -10.61 -14.78
CA GLU A 167 15.81 -9.72 -14.99
C GLU A 167 15.47 -8.27 -14.64
N HIS A 168 14.26 -7.80 -14.97
CA HIS A 168 13.77 -6.47 -14.61
C HIS A 168 13.67 -6.32 -13.09
N LYS A 169 13.14 -7.33 -12.40
CA LYS A 169 13.08 -7.36 -10.93
C LYS A 169 14.46 -7.26 -10.31
N MET A 170 15.42 -8.07 -10.78
CA MET A 170 16.79 -8.06 -10.24
C MET A 170 17.49 -6.72 -10.47
N ARG A 171 17.29 -6.09 -11.65
CA ARG A 171 17.81 -4.73 -11.91
C ARG A 171 17.17 -3.69 -10.99
N PHE A 172 15.86 -3.76 -10.78
CA PHE A 172 15.16 -2.84 -9.88
C PHE A 172 15.64 -2.96 -8.42
N LEU A 173 15.85 -4.18 -7.92
CA LEU A 173 16.45 -4.41 -6.60
C LEU A 173 17.88 -3.82 -6.52
N GLN A 174 18.67 -3.94 -7.59
CA GLN A 174 19.98 -3.29 -7.66
C GLN A 174 19.87 -1.75 -7.61
N TYR A 175 18.92 -1.15 -8.33
CA TYR A 175 18.69 0.29 -8.30
C TYR A 175 18.34 0.77 -6.89
N MET A 176 17.52 0.01 -6.16
CA MET A 176 17.24 0.29 -4.74
C MET A 176 18.52 0.28 -3.90
N THR A 177 19.40 -0.73 -4.06
CA THR A 177 20.68 -0.78 -3.34
C THR A 177 21.51 0.49 -3.55
N GLU A 178 21.50 1.04 -4.76
CA GLU A 178 22.28 2.23 -5.12
C GLU A 178 21.63 3.55 -4.71
N HIS A 179 20.30 3.57 -4.62
CA HIS A 179 19.52 4.78 -4.35
C HIS A 179 19.27 5.00 -2.85
N LEU A 180 19.02 3.92 -2.09
CA LEU A 180 18.70 3.99 -0.67
C LEU A 180 19.71 4.80 0.17
N PRO A 181 21.04 4.65 0.01
CA PRO A 181 22.01 5.46 0.77
C PRO A 181 21.91 6.95 0.45
N LYS A 182 21.80 7.31 -0.84
CA LYS A 182 21.66 8.70 -1.29
C LYS A 182 20.38 9.34 -0.75
N LEU A 183 19.32 8.53 -0.66
CA LEU A 183 18.04 8.95 -0.13
C LEU A 183 18.11 9.19 1.37
N ALA A 184 18.78 8.30 2.12
CA ALA A 184 18.98 8.44 3.56
C ALA A 184 19.87 9.63 3.92
N GLU A 185 20.82 10.02 3.06
CA GLU A 185 21.65 11.23 3.27
C GLU A 185 20.87 12.55 3.14
N ARG A 186 19.70 12.54 2.51
CA ARG A 186 18.92 13.75 2.20
C ARG A 186 17.88 14.11 3.26
N THR A 187 17.57 13.20 4.17
CA THR A 187 16.42 13.30 5.06
C THR A 187 16.76 12.80 6.46
N ASP A 188 16.10 13.33 7.49
CA ASP A 188 16.34 12.90 8.87
C ASP A 188 15.66 11.55 9.14
N HIS A 189 14.48 11.35 8.55
CA HIS A 189 13.69 10.14 8.64
C HIS A 189 13.31 9.64 7.25
N LEU A 190 13.60 8.37 6.95
CA LEU A 190 13.24 7.76 5.68
C LEU A 190 12.37 6.55 5.94
N LEU A 191 11.21 6.51 5.27
CA LEU A 191 10.30 5.37 5.23
C LEU A 191 10.11 4.91 3.80
N VAL A 192 10.65 3.74 3.47
CA VAL A 192 10.39 3.05 2.21
C VAL A 192 9.34 1.97 2.44
N MET A 193 8.19 2.12 1.80
CA MET A 193 7.04 1.26 2.05
C MET A 193 6.33 0.83 0.77
N GLY A 194 5.81 -0.38 0.76
CA GLY A 194 5.16 -0.95 -0.40
C GLY A 194 5.36 -2.43 -0.57
N ASP A 195 4.87 -2.93 -1.70
CA ASP A 195 5.01 -4.30 -2.15
C ASP A 195 6.38 -4.49 -2.79
N LEU A 196 7.30 -5.11 -2.04
CA LEU A 196 8.64 -5.42 -2.50
C LEU A 196 8.72 -6.78 -3.20
N ASN A 197 7.61 -7.52 -3.29
CA ASN A 197 7.50 -8.79 -4.01
C ASN A 197 8.56 -9.84 -3.62
N VAL A 198 9.11 -9.78 -2.40
CA VAL A 198 10.11 -10.72 -1.89
C VAL A 198 9.86 -11.01 -0.41
N GLY A 199 9.76 -12.28 -0.04
CA GLY A 199 9.84 -12.71 1.36
C GLY A 199 11.30 -12.84 1.78
N HIS A 200 11.75 -12.10 2.79
CA HIS A 200 13.17 -12.04 3.16
C HIS A 200 13.65 -13.35 3.81
N ARG A 201 12.91 -13.86 4.80
CA ARG A 201 13.29 -15.03 5.61
C ARG A 201 12.26 -16.14 5.51
N GLU A 202 12.61 -17.33 6.01
CA GLU A 202 11.70 -18.49 6.05
C GLU A 202 10.39 -18.22 6.81
N LEU A 203 10.43 -17.28 7.74
CA LEU A 203 9.25 -16.80 8.47
C LEU A 203 8.28 -15.99 7.61
N ASP A 204 8.74 -15.45 6.48
CA ASP A 204 7.98 -14.51 5.64
C ASP A 204 7.10 -15.21 4.59
N ILE A 205 7.06 -16.53 4.59
CA ILE A 205 6.26 -17.29 3.64
C ILE A 205 5.85 -18.63 4.23
N LYS A 206 4.56 -18.95 4.15
CA LYS A 206 4.10 -20.30 4.47
C LYS A 206 4.57 -21.29 3.41
N ASN A 207 5.07 -22.45 3.83
CA ASN A 207 5.61 -23.50 2.95
C ASN A 207 6.85 -23.05 2.14
N TRP A 208 7.75 -22.30 2.78
CA TRP A 208 8.99 -21.76 2.18
C TRP A 208 9.81 -22.79 1.39
N LYS A 209 9.91 -24.05 1.86
CA LYS A 209 10.72 -25.11 1.23
C LYS A 209 10.37 -25.35 -0.23
N GLY A 210 9.07 -25.27 -0.57
CA GLY A 210 8.59 -25.46 -1.94
C GLY A 210 8.81 -24.24 -2.84
N ASN A 211 9.14 -23.08 -2.27
CA ASN A 211 9.20 -21.80 -2.95
C ASN A 211 10.61 -21.26 -3.15
N VAL A 212 11.65 -21.91 -2.63
CA VAL A 212 13.06 -21.49 -2.80
C VAL A 212 13.56 -21.41 -4.25
N LYS A 213 12.75 -21.86 -5.22
CA LYS A 213 13.02 -21.77 -6.66
C LYS A 213 12.01 -20.89 -7.41
N ASN A 214 11.12 -20.21 -6.69
CA ASN A 214 10.08 -19.36 -7.24
C ASN A 214 10.47 -17.89 -7.04
N SER A 215 10.10 -17.04 -8.00
CA SER A 215 10.25 -15.60 -7.86
C SER A 215 9.52 -15.10 -6.61
N GLY A 216 10.15 -14.19 -5.91
CA GLY A 216 9.77 -13.68 -4.60
C GLY A 216 10.41 -14.43 -3.43
N PHE A 217 11.05 -15.57 -3.64
CA PHE A 217 11.76 -16.28 -2.58
C PHE A 217 13.07 -16.93 -3.06
N LEU A 218 13.61 -16.45 -4.18
CA LEU A 218 14.92 -16.89 -4.67
C LEU A 218 16.03 -16.45 -3.71
N PRO A 219 17.07 -17.26 -3.51
CA PRO A 219 18.23 -16.87 -2.69
C PRO A 219 18.84 -15.52 -3.12
N GLU A 220 18.94 -15.28 -4.42
CA GLU A 220 19.48 -14.03 -4.98
C GLU A 220 18.59 -12.81 -4.74
N GLU A 221 17.27 -12.97 -4.69
CA GLU A 221 16.35 -11.87 -4.33
C GLU A 221 16.47 -11.55 -2.85
N ARG A 222 16.57 -12.58 -2.01
CA ARG A 222 16.70 -12.44 -0.55
C ARG A 222 18.03 -11.82 -0.14
N ALA A 223 19.10 -12.08 -0.89
CA ALA A 223 20.42 -11.48 -0.65
C ALA A 223 20.38 -9.94 -0.69
N TYR A 224 19.49 -9.34 -1.49
CA TYR A 224 19.29 -7.89 -1.46
C TYR A 224 18.72 -7.41 -0.13
N PHE A 225 17.82 -8.16 0.48
CA PHE A 225 17.24 -7.82 1.78
C PHE A 225 18.25 -8.03 2.91
N ASP A 226 19.10 -9.04 2.82
CA ASP A 226 20.26 -9.20 3.71
C ASP A 226 21.17 -7.95 3.63
N GLN A 227 21.37 -7.41 2.42
CA GLN A 227 22.14 -6.18 2.24
C GLN A 227 21.40 -4.94 2.77
N TYR A 228 20.10 -4.80 2.51
CA TYR A 228 19.31 -3.64 2.96
C TYR A 228 19.29 -3.55 4.49
N PHE A 229 19.01 -4.65 5.17
CA PHE A 229 18.90 -4.70 6.63
C PHE A 229 20.21 -4.96 7.36
N GLY A 230 21.25 -5.42 6.64
CA GLY A 230 22.61 -5.59 7.14
C GLY A 230 23.47 -4.38 6.78
N ASP A 231 24.15 -4.46 5.64
CA ASP A 231 25.18 -3.51 5.22
C ASP A 231 24.69 -2.06 5.08
N LEU A 232 23.47 -1.85 4.59
CA LEU A 232 22.88 -0.51 4.45
C LEU A 232 22.23 -0.01 5.74
N GLY A 233 22.05 -0.87 6.75
CA GLY A 233 21.58 -0.49 8.08
C GLY A 233 20.11 -0.06 8.17
N PHE A 234 19.27 -0.39 7.18
CA PHE A 234 17.82 -0.15 7.30
C PHE A 234 17.19 -1.13 8.28
N SER A 235 16.03 -0.75 8.82
CA SER A 235 15.26 -1.58 9.74
C SER A 235 13.97 -2.07 9.09
N ASP A 236 13.73 -3.38 9.16
CA ASP A 236 12.40 -3.96 8.92
C ASP A 236 11.50 -3.68 10.13
N VAL A 237 10.67 -2.64 10.02
CA VAL A 237 9.82 -2.17 11.13
C VAL A 237 8.80 -3.22 11.52
N ALA A 238 8.16 -3.85 10.52
CA ALA A 238 7.15 -4.87 10.75
C ALA A 238 7.76 -6.09 11.47
N ARG A 239 8.94 -6.54 11.05
CA ARG A 239 9.61 -7.65 11.73
C ARG A 239 10.05 -7.29 13.14
N SER A 240 10.60 -6.10 13.34
CA SER A 240 11.05 -5.63 14.65
C SER A 240 9.92 -5.60 15.68
N LEU A 241 8.72 -5.19 15.26
CA LEU A 241 7.54 -5.12 16.12
C LEU A 241 6.85 -6.49 16.30
N ALA A 242 6.81 -7.34 15.26
CA ALA A 242 6.19 -8.66 15.32
C ALA A 242 7.03 -9.70 16.08
N GLY A 243 8.36 -9.55 16.07
CA GLY A 243 9.30 -10.54 16.58
C GLY A 243 9.51 -11.72 15.63
N GLU A 244 10.17 -12.78 16.10
CA GLU A 244 10.52 -13.98 15.33
C GLU A 244 9.34 -14.96 15.21
N VAL A 245 8.29 -14.54 14.50
CA VAL A 245 7.06 -15.31 14.26
C VAL A 245 6.84 -15.61 12.78
N GLU A 246 6.11 -16.68 12.44
CA GLU A 246 5.64 -16.88 11.06
C GLU A 246 4.70 -15.72 10.67
N GLY A 247 4.95 -15.07 9.54
CA GLY A 247 4.26 -13.83 9.18
C GLY A 247 4.63 -12.66 10.10
N PRO A 248 3.70 -11.71 10.37
CA PRO A 248 2.35 -11.65 9.80
C PRO A 248 2.43 -11.51 8.28
N TYR A 249 1.62 -12.31 7.56
CA TYR A 249 1.57 -12.27 6.11
C TYR A 249 0.75 -11.07 5.65
N THR A 250 1.04 -10.56 4.46
CA THR A 250 0.38 -9.40 3.85
C THR A 250 -0.26 -9.75 2.51
N TRP A 251 0.09 -10.90 1.92
CA TRP A 251 -0.45 -11.37 0.64
C TRP A 251 -0.90 -12.82 0.68
N TRP A 252 -2.02 -13.13 0.01
CA TRP A 252 -2.51 -14.50 -0.18
C TRP A 252 -3.05 -14.69 -1.59
N SER A 253 -2.76 -15.82 -2.23
CA SER A 253 -3.33 -16.13 -3.54
C SER A 253 -4.87 -16.17 -3.50
N TYR A 254 -5.52 -15.66 -4.54
CA TYR A 254 -6.94 -15.93 -4.81
C TYR A 254 -7.20 -17.39 -5.22
N ARG A 255 -6.16 -18.18 -5.54
CA ARG A 255 -6.31 -19.57 -5.96
C ARG A 255 -6.38 -20.50 -4.75
N GLY A 256 -7.37 -21.38 -4.76
CA GLY A 256 -7.56 -22.37 -3.72
C GLY A 256 -7.95 -21.74 -2.38
N LYS A 257 -7.52 -22.35 -1.28
CA LYS A 257 -7.85 -21.94 0.10
C LYS A 257 -6.68 -21.25 0.82
N ALA A 258 -5.84 -20.52 0.07
CA ALA A 258 -4.64 -19.91 0.63
C ALA A 258 -4.98 -18.90 1.72
N PHE A 259 -6.01 -18.08 1.50
CA PHE A 259 -6.49 -17.13 2.51
C PHE A 259 -7.04 -17.87 3.74
N ASP A 260 -8.00 -18.78 3.58
CA ASP A 260 -8.65 -19.48 4.70
C ASP A 260 -7.63 -20.25 5.57
N ASN A 261 -6.62 -20.84 4.95
CA ASN A 261 -5.57 -21.62 5.63
C ASN A 261 -4.37 -20.76 6.07
N ASP A 262 -4.43 -19.44 5.90
CA ASP A 262 -3.34 -18.50 6.16
C ASP A 262 -2.00 -18.90 5.51
N THR A 263 -2.08 -19.46 4.30
CA THR A 263 -0.92 -19.79 3.47
C THR A 263 -0.48 -18.56 2.69
N GLY A 264 0.10 -17.61 3.42
CA GLY A 264 0.44 -16.29 2.91
C GLY A 264 1.94 -16.04 2.73
N TRP A 265 2.23 -14.83 2.24
CA TRP A 265 3.55 -14.26 2.11
C TRP A 265 3.57 -12.88 2.76
N ARG A 266 4.68 -12.50 3.38
CA ARG A 266 4.97 -11.14 3.85
C ARG A 266 5.90 -10.50 2.83
N ILE A 267 5.30 -9.72 1.93
CA ILE A 267 6.00 -9.06 0.83
C ILE A 267 5.78 -7.54 0.81
N ASP A 268 4.94 -7.04 1.71
CA ASP A 268 4.74 -5.62 1.95
C ASP A 268 5.55 -5.20 3.17
N TYR A 269 6.28 -4.09 3.06
CA TYR A 269 7.24 -3.66 4.08
C TYR A 269 7.03 -2.22 4.50
N HIS A 270 7.42 -1.95 5.74
CA HIS A 270 7.89 -0.64 6.19
C HIS A 270 9.39 -0.80 6.47
N MET A 271 10.22 -0.34 5.54
CA MET A 271 11.68 -0.33 5.67
C MET A 271 12.11 1.10 6.03
N ALA A 272 12.68 1.29 7.21
CA ALA A 272 12.95 2.61 7.74
C ALA A 272 14.43 2.84 8.09
N THR A 273 14.86 4.09 8.14
CA THR A 273 16.10 4.44 8.85
C THR A 273 15.99 4.05 10.34
N PRO A 274 17.10 3.70 11.02
CA PRO A 274 17.06 3.27 12.42
C PRO A 274 16.33 4.25 13.34
N ALA A 275 16.61 5.56 13.19
CA ALA A 275 15.98 6.60 14.01
C ALA A 275 14.45 6.64 13.84
N LEU A 276 13.92 6.40 12.64
CA LEU A 276 12.48 6.33 12.42
C LEU A 276 11.89 5.02 12.96
N ALA A 277 12.62 3.90 12.84
CA ALA A 277 12.18 2.60 13.33
C ALA A 277 12.00 2.59 14.87
N GLU A 278 12.82 3.32 15.62
CA GLU A 278 12.68 3.48 17.07
C GLU A 278 11.39 4.21 17.49
N LEU A 279 10.79 4.99 16.59
CA LEU A 279 9.54 5.71 16.83
C LEU A 279 8.30 4.86 16.49
N ALA A 280 8.49 3.68 15.89
CA ALA A 280 7.41 2.83 15.41
C ALA A 280 6.77 2.03 16.55
N SER A 281 5.44 1.88 16.48
CA SER A 281 4.65 1.05 17.38
C SER A 281 3.38 0.53 16.69
N ASN A 282 2.63 -0.31 17.39
CA ASN A 282 1.29 -0.77 16.96
C ASN A 282 1.21 -1.31 15.52
N LEU A 283 2.12 -2.20 15.16
CA LEU A 283 2.01 -2.93 13.90
C LEU A 283 0.68 -3.67 13.78
N LYS A 284 -0.01 -3.48 12.65
CA LYS A 284 -1.18 -4.24 12.25
C LYS A 284 -1.10 -4.63 10.78
N VAL A 285 -1.50 -5.87 10.50
CA VAL A 285 -1.93 -6.24 9.16
C VAL A 285 -3.45 -6.31 9.21
N ASP A 286 -4.11 -5.39 8.53
CA ASP A 286 -5.57 -5.31 8.49
C ASP A 286 -6.09 -6.36 7.50
N ARG A 287 -5.89 -7.64 7.83
CA ARG A 287 -6.38 -8.77 7.03
C ARG A 287 -7.91 -8.83 7.12
N ALA A 288 -8.57 -8.97 5.96
CA ALA A 288 -10.02 -9.11 5.91
C ALA A 288 -10.51 -10.31 6.74
N GLN A 289 -11.68 -10.21 7.36
CA GLN A 289 -12.21 -11.28 8.23
C GLN A 289 -12.63 -12.53 7.45
N ASP A 290 -13.03 -12.36 6.19
CA ASP A 290 -13.46 -13.43 5.29
C ASP A 290 -12.87 -13.24 3.89
N TYR A 291 -12.71 -14.34 3.14
CA TYR A 291 -12.19 -14.32 1.78
C TYR A 291 -13.02 -13.42 0.84
N SER A 292 -14.35 -13.42 0.98
CA SER A 292 -15.27 -12.64 0.13
C SER A 292 -15.19 -11.13 0.36
N LEU A 293 -14.66 -10.73 1.51
CA LEU A 293 -14.55 -9.35 1.97
C LEU A 293 -13.28 -8.65 1.44
N ARG A 294 -12.40 -9.37 0.75
CA ARG A 294 -11.12 -8.87 0.25
C ARG A 294 -11.28 -7.93 -0.94
N TRP A 295 -10.64 -6.77 -0.85
CA TRP A 295 -10.52 -5.84 -1.98
C TRP A 295 -9.41 -6.26 -2.94
N SER A 296 -8.27 -6.62 -2.36
CA SER A 296 -7.01 -7.00 -3.00
C SER A 296 -6.56 -8.38 -2.53
N ASP A 297 -5.62 -8.98 -3.26
CA ASP A 297 -4.87 -10.11 -2.76
C ASP A 297 -3.94 -9.76 -1.59
N HIS A 298 -3.62 -8.48 -1.43
CA HIS A 298 -2.91 -7.92 -0.29
C HIS A 298 -3.84 -7.39 0.80
N ALA A 299 -3.33 -7.35 2.04
CA ALA A 299 -3.94 -6.66 3.17
C ALA A 299 -3.10 -5.41 3.52
N PRO A 300 -3.73 -4.31 3.98
CA PRO A 300 -3.01 -3.14 4.44
C PRO A 300 -2.04 -3.45 5.60
N LEU A 301 -0.81 -2.96 5.46
CA LEU A 301 0.20 -2.93 6.52
C LEU A 301 0.15 -1.56 7.18
N VAL A 302 -0.17 -1.50 8.46
CA VAL A 302 -0.40 -0.25 9.21
C VAL A 302 0.56 -0.20 10.40
N VAL A 303 1.21 0.95 10.58
CA VAL A 303 2.13 1.21 11.69
C VAL A 303 1.90 2.62 12.21
N ASP A 304 1.94 2.78 13.53
CA ASP A 304 1.90 4.09 14.17
C ASP A 304 3.32 4.55 14.48
N TYR A 305 3.61 5.84 14.27
CA TYR A 305 4.90 6.45 14.54
C TYR A 305 4.72 7.65 15.48
N LYS A 306 5.52 7.69 16.53
CA LYS A 306 5.63 8.87 17.40
C LYS A 306 6.58 9.91 16.79
N LEU A 307 6.16 10.51 15.68
CA LEU A 307 6.93 11.55 15.01
C LEU A 307 7.02 12.83 15.89
N PRO A 308 8.15 13.55 15.84
CA PRO A 308 8.33 14.82 16.54
C PRO A 308 7.49 15.99 15.98
#